data_AF-A0AAU5QFN0-F1
#
_entry.id   AF-A0AAU5QFN0-F1
#
_cell.length_a   1.000
_cell.length_b   1.000
_cell.length_c   1.000
_cell.angle_alpha   90.00
_cell.angle_beta   90.00
_cell.angle_gamma   90.00
#
_symmetry.space_group_name_H-M   'P 1'
#
loop_
_entity.id
_entity.type
_entity.pdbx_description
1 polymer ?
#
loop_
_entity_poly.entity_id
_entity_poly.type
_entity_poly.pdbx_seq_one_letter_code
_entity_poly.pdbx_strand_id
1 'polypeptide(L)'
;MKPTPQAINNGWSWVLGLSGEECRVRRHPDPSPVQTLAQVAELLGVDDPARVPAVVRQLQQDRKRALESAAKAWSAVHHLLQEGRGETA
;
A
#
# COMPACT_ATOMS: atom_id res chain seq x y z
N MET A 1 -17.18 -15.02 -24.07
CA MET A 1 -17.68 -16.05 -23.12
C MET A 1 -18.93 -15.52 -22.45
N LYS A 2 -19.98 -16.33 -22.33
CA LYS A 2 -21.16 -15.95 -21.53
C LYS A 2 -20.93 -16.40 -20.08
N PRO A 3 -21.26 -15.58 -19.08
CA PRO A 3 -21.05 -15.90 -17.68
C PRO A 3 -21.94 -17.05 -17.23
N THR A 4 -21.42 -17.90 -16.33
CA THR A 4 -22.15 -19.06 -15.82
C THR A 4 -23.17 -18.63 -14.76
N PRO A 5 -24.31 -19.33 -14.63
CA PRO A 5 -25.33 -19.02 -13.61
C PRO A 5 -24.78 -19.01 -12.18
N GLN A 6 -23.78 -19.85 -11.90
CA GLN A 6 -23.14 -19.95 -10.60
C GLN A 6 -22.33 -18.69 -10.23
N ALA A 7 -21.65 -18.07 -11.20
CA ALA A 7 -20.93 -16.82 -10.96
C ALA A 7 -21.87 -15.65 -10.66
N ILE A 8 -23.05 -15.64 -11.29
CA ILE A 8 -24.10 -14.64 -11.05
C ILE A 8 -24.66 -14.80 -9.64
N ASN A 9 -25.02 -16.02 -9.24
CA ASN A 9 -25.60 -16.31 -7.92
C ASN A 9 -24.63 -16.07 -6.75
N ASN A 10 -23.32 -16.17 -6.99
CA ASN A 10 -22.29 -15.87 -6.00
C ASN A 10 -22.00 -14.37 -5.86
N GLY A 11 -22.74 -13.49 -6.55
CA GLY A 11 -22.58 -12.03 -6.44
C GLY A 11 -21.41 -11.46 -7.26
N TRP A 12 -20.85 -12.21 -8.21
CA TRP A 12 -19.75 -11.73 -9.07
C TRP A 12 -20.27 -10.98 -10.31
N SER A 13 -21.56 -10.69 -10.37
CA SER A 13 -22.22 -9.97 -11.46
C SER A 13 -21.61 -8.60 -11.76
N TRP A 14 -21.06 -7.91 -10.74
CA TRP A 14 -20.35 -6.63 -10.90
C TRP A 14 -18.97 -6.78 -11.57
N VAL A 15 -18.22 -7.85 -11.25
CA VAL A 15 -16.93 -8.17 -11.89
C VAL A 15 -17.13 -8.52 -13.37
N LEU A 16 -18.26 -9.15 -13.68
CA LEU A 16 -18.60 -9.63 -15.01
C LEU A 16 -19.29 -8.56 -15.88
N GLY A 17 -19.47 -7.33 -15.38
CA GLY A 17 -20.09 -6.22 -16.10
C GLY A 17 -21.57 -6.46 -16.46
N LEU A 18 -22.25 -7.36 -15.76
CA LEU A 18 -23.62 -7.78 -16.06
C LEU A 18 -24.68 -6.92 -15.40
N SER A 19 -24.31 -6.09 -14.42
CA SER A 19 -25.27 -5.33 -13.64
C SER A 19 -25.93 -4.17 -14.40
N GLY A 20 -25.49 -3.83 -15.62
CA GLY A 20 -26.05 -2.69 -16.37
C GLY A 20 -25.88 -1.33 -15.69
N GLU A 21 -25.39 -1.30 -14.45
CA GLU A 21 -24.91 -0.13 -13.77
C GLU A 21 -23.57 0.23 -14.41
N GLU A 22 -23.59 1.25 -15.27
CA GLU A 22 -22.41 2.02 -15.58
C GLU A 22 -21.61 2.18 -14.28
N CYS A 23 -20.36 1.70 -14.27
CA CYS A 23 -19.37 2.14 -13.31
C CYS A 23 -19.20 3.64 -13.53
N ARG A 24 -20.12 4.43 -12.96
CA ARG A 24 -19.96 5.87 -12.83
C ARG A 24 -18.88 6.00 -11.79
N VAL A 25 -17.64 6.02 -12.28
CA VAL A 25 -16.52 6.59 -11.56
C VAL A 25 -16.95 8.02 -11.28
N ARG A 26 -17.59 8.23 -10.12
CA ARG A 26 -17.83 9.56 -9.59
C ARG A 26 -16.42 10.13 -9.43
N ARG A 27 -16.01 10.97 -10.38
CA ARG A 27 -14.90 11.89 -10.14
C ARG A 27 -15.33 12.71 -8.94
N HIS A 28 -14.81 12.37 -7.77
CA HIS A 28 -14.80 13.34 -6.69
C HIS A 28 -14.10 14.58 -7.25
N PRO A 29 -14.65 15.78 -7.05
CA PRO A 29 -13.91 16.98 -7.40
C PRO A 29 -12.55 16.89 -6.71
N ASP A 30 -11.48 17.12 -7.48
CA ASP A 30 -10.13 17.05 -6.93
C ASP A 30 -10.07 18.03 -5.75
N PRO A 31 -9.70 17.56 -4.54
CA PRO A 31 -9.60 18.44 -3.39
C PRO A 31 -8.64 19.58 -3.71
N SER A 32 -9.01 20.79 -3.27
CA SER A 32 -8.10 21.92 -3.41
C SER A 32 -6.75 21.60 -2.76
N PRO A 33 -5.63 22.18 -3.22
CA PRO A 33 -4.31 21.93 -2.63
C PRO A 33 -4.27 22.12 -1.10
N VAL A 34 -5.05 23.06 -0.58
CA VAL A 34 -5.20 23.33 0.87
C VAL A 34 -5.93 22.18 1.58
N GLN A 35 -7.03 21.68 1.01
CA GLN A 35 -7.76 20.54 1.57
C GLN A 35 -6.91 19.27 1.55
N THR A 36 -6.15 19.05 0.48
CA THR A 36 -5.22 17.91 0.38
C THR A 36 -4.14 18.02 1.45
N LEU A 37 -3.55 19.20 1.67
CA LEU A 37 -2.55 19.39 2.70
C LEU A 37 -3.12 19.19 4.11
N ALA A 38 -4.35 19.65 4.37
CA ALA A 38 -5.04 19.43 5.64
C ALA A 38 -5.32 17.94 5.91
N GLN A 39 -5.79 17.20 4.91
CA GLN A 39 -5.99 15.74 5.01
C GLN A 39 -4.68 15.01 5.27
N VAL A 40 -3.60 15.41 4.59
CA VAL A 40 -2.28 14.83 4.84
C VAL A 40 -1.78 15.15 6.24
N ALA A 41 -2.01 16.37 6.74
CA ALA A 41 -1.65 16.74 8.11
C ALA A 41 -2.40 15.89 9.14
N GLU A 42 -3.72 15.67 8.94
CA GLU A 42 -4.54 14.80 9.77
C GLU A 42 -4.04 13.35 9.75
N LEU A 43 -3.78 12.79 8.57
CA LEU A 43 -3.25 11.42 8.42
C LEU A 43 -1.90 11.23 9.11
N LEU A 44 -1.08 12.27 9.14
CA LEU A 44 0.22 12.27 9.80
C LEU A 44 0.14 12.63 11.30
N GLY A 45 -1.04 12.97 11.82
CA GLY A 45 -1.21 13.44 13.20
C GLY A 45 -0.46 14.73 13.50
N VAL A 46 -0.39 15.64 12.52
CA VAL A 46 0.35 16.90 12.60
C VAL A 46 -0.62 18.07 12.71
N ASP A 47 -0.54 18.83 13.81
CA ASP A 47 -1.44 19.97 14.07
C ASP A 47 -1.19 21.15 13.12
N ASP A 48 0.04 21.31 12.64
CA ASP A 48 0.44 22.39 11.73
C ASP A 48 0.75 21.84 10.32
N PRO A 49 -0.10 22.12 9.31
CA PRO A 49 0.11 21.71 7.93
C PRO A 49 1.45 22.15 7.34
N ALA A 50 2.05 23.25 7.82
CA ALA A 50 3.37 23.70 7.36
C ALA A 50 4.51 22.74 7.75
N ARG A 51 4.30 21.87 8.74
CA ARG A 51 5.27 20.87 9.19
C ARG A 51 5.21 19.57 8.38
N VAL A 52 4.15 19.34 7.60
CA VAL A 52 3.96 18.14 6.78
C VAL A 52 5.20 17.80 5.93
N PRO A 53 5.81 18.75 5.17
CA PRO A 53 6.98 18.43 4.35
C PRO A 53 8.20 17.96 5.16
N ALA A 54 8.38 18.46 6.39
CA ALA A 54 9.46 18.01 7.26
C ALA A 54 9.21 16.60 7.79
N VAL A 55 7.98 16.31 8.23
CA VAL A 55 7.57 14.98 8.72
C VAL A 55 7.67 13.93 7.62
N VAL A 56 7.22 14.25 6.39
CA VAL A 56 7.34 13.34 5.24
C VAL A 56 8.81 13.02 4.93
N ARG A 57 9.71 14.01 4.95
CA ARG A 57 11.15 13.77 4.75
C ARG A 57 11.72 12.86 5.82
N GLN A 58 11.33 13.04 7.08
CA GLN A 58 11.77 12.18 8.17
C GLN A 58 11.28 10.73 7.98
N LEU A 59 9.99 10.53 7.67
CA LEU A 59 9.43 9.21 7.40
C LEU A 59 10.13 8.48 6.24
N GLN A 60 10.52 9.20 5.18
CA GLN A 60 11.27 8.63 4.07
C GLN A 60 12.66 8.16 4.51
N GLN A 61 13.35 8.93 5.36
CA GLN A 61 14.65 8.55 5.90
C GLN A 61 14.53 7.34 6.83
N ASP A 62 13.52 7.32 7.69
CA ASP A 62 13.28 6.21 8.62
C ASP A 62 12.90 4.93 7.87
N ARG A 63 12.07 5.03 6.82
CA ARG A 63 11.80 3.91 5.90
C ARG A 63 13.09 3.37 5.29
N LYS A 64 13.98 4.24 4.81
CA LYS A 64 15.25 3.81 4.21
C LYS A 64 16.09 3.03 5.23
N ARG A 65 16.24 3.54 6.45
CA ARG A 65 16.97 2.86 7.53
C ARG A 65 16.34 1.51 7.89
N ALA A 66 15.02 1.45 7.98
CA ALA A 66 14.30 0.22 8.29
C ALA A 66 14.53 -0.86 7.21
N LEU A 67 14.49 -0.48 5.93
CA LEU A 67 14.76 -1.39 4.81
C LEU A 67 16.22 -1.87 4.81
N GLU A 68 17.19 -0.99 5.04
CA GLU A 68 18.60 -1.37 5.16
C GLU A 68 18.84 -2.32 6.33
N SER A 69 18.19 -2.08 7.48
CA SER A 69 18.25 -2.96 8.64
C SER A 69 17.63 -4.33 8.34
N ALA A 70 16.48 -4.36 7.68
CA ALA A 70 15.82 -5.60 7.29
C ALA A 70 16.68 -6.40 6.29
N ALA A 71 17.31 -5.74 5.32
CA ALA A 71 18.22 -6.38 4.37
C ALA A 71 19.45 -6.99 5.07
N LYS A 72 20.04 -6.28 6.05
CA LYS A 72 21.15 -6.81 6.85
C LYS A 72 20.73 -8.02 7.68
N ALA A 73 19.59 -7.95 8.35
CA ALA A 73 19.06 -9.06 9.13
C ALA A 73 18.78 -10.29 8.24
N TRP A 74 18.18 -10.07 7.07
CA TRP A 74 17.95 -11.12 6.09
C TRP A 74 19.26 -11.79 5.63
N SER A 75 20.27 -10.99 5.28
CA SER A 75 21.58 -11.51 4.87
C SER A 75 22.25 -12.32 5.98
N ALA A 76 22.17 -11.86 7.23
CA ALA A 76 22.76 -12.57 8.36
C ALA A 76 22.07 -13.93 8.59
N VAL A 77 20.73 -13.95 8.56
CA VAL A 77 19.96 -15.20 8.69
C VAL A 77 20.27 -16.17 7.55
N HIS A 78 20.36 -15.69 6.32
CA HIS A 78 20.71 -16.54 5.18
C HIS A 78 22.14 -17.07 5.22
N HIS A 79 23.10 -16.28 5.70
CA HIS A 79 24.47 -16.75 5.87
C HIS A 79 24.53 -17.92 6.86
N LEU A 80 23.91 -17.76 8.03
CA LEU A 80 23.84 -18.81 9.06
C LEU A 80 23.11 -20.08 8.57
N LEU A 81 22.07 -19.91 7.76
CA LEU A 81 21.34 -21.04 7.15
C LEU A 81 22.14 -21.78 6.07
N GLN A 82 23.12 -21.13 5.43
CA GLN A 82 24.01 -21.77 4.46
C GLN A 82 25.17 -22.48 5.15
N GLU A 83 25.74 -21.88 6.20
CA GLU A 83 26.78 -22.51 7.02
C GLU A 83 26.27 -23.78 7.71
N GLY A 84 25.07 -23.74 8.30
CA GLY A 84 24.44 -24.91 8.92
C GLY A 84 24.03 -26.04 7.95
N ARG A 85 24.02 -25.79 6.63
CA ARG A 85 23.81 -26.84 5.60
C ARG A 85 25.12 -27.45 5.07
N GLY A 86 26.26 -26.81 5.34
CA GLY A 86 27.58 -27.31 4.96
C GLY A 86 28.17 -28.32 5.95
N GLU A 87 27.69 -28.36 7.19
CA GLU A 87 28.19 -29.25 8.24
C GLU A 87 27.50 -30.64 8.27
N THR A 88 26.56 -30.91 7.36
CA THR A 88 25.85 -32.21 7.26
C THR A 88 26.10 -32.95 5.95
N ALA A 89 27.27 -32.80 5.32
CA ALA A 89 27.66 -33.53 4.11
C ALA A 89 28.97 -34.31 4.31
#